data_AF-A0A8R1HTL0-F1
#
_entry.id   AF-A0A8R1HTL0-F1
#
_cell.length_a   1.000
_cell.length_b   1.000
_cell.length_c   1.000
_cell.angle_alpha   90.00
_cell.angle_beta   90.00
_cell.angle_gamma   90.00
#
_symmetry.space_group_name_H-M   'P 1'
#
loop_
_entity.id
_entity.type
_entity.pdbx_description
1 polymer ?
#
loop_
_entity_poly.entity_id
_entity_poly.type
_entity_poly.pdbx_seq_one_letter_code
_entity_poly.pdbx_strand_id
1 'polypeptide(L)'
;MLRLIFLLFSTLILYGSAFLEETEGVNPGERICTPDEERAAQSCKNGVTVLSATFESIQGQHETFTASDHIGIDQNCKTALNCLKTNVGCSRITQEDVDLLKRKCDYMIYLTGGFYPCSQKLVERKATSACVRNFFDISEERGTSKEEICAAWSQNRACLKWTVRDVCSRSYWKQYKPFWMLRYQLLKCT
;
A
#
# COMPACT_ATOMS: atom_id res chain seq x y z
N MET A 1 51.64 18.16 -9.75
CA MET A 1 50.73 17.01 -9.91
C MET A 1 49.26 17.46 -9.88
N LEU A 2 48.84 18.26 -10.85
CA LEU A 2 47.46 18.81 -10.89
C LEU A 2 46.86 18.77 -12.31
N ARG A 3 47.50 18.02 -13.22
CA ARG A 3 47.07 17.88 -14.63
C ARG A 3 46.63 16.47 -15.02
N LEU A 4 46.68 15.50 -14.09
CA LEU A 4 46.27 14.12 -14.33
C LEU A 4 44.83 13.79 -13.87
N ILE A 5 44.18 14.68 -13.11
CA ILE A 5 42.83 14.42 -12.57
C ILE A 5 41.72 14.88 -13.55
N PHE A 6 42.03 15.82 -14.45
CA PHE A 6 41.04 16.36 -15.40
C PHE A 6 40.71 15.43 -16.59
N LEU A 7 41.55 14.42 -16.87
CA LEU A 7 41.32 13.49 -17.99
C LEU A 7 40.49 12.25 -17.61
N LEU A 8 40.24 12.00 -16.32
CA LEU A 8 39.40 10.89 -15.85
C LEU A 8 37.91 11.25 -15.76
N PHE A 9 37.55 12.54 -15.87
CA PHE A 9 36.16 13.00 -15.82
C PHE A 9 35.48 13.11 -17.19
N SER A 10 36.21 12.89 -18.29
CA SER A 10 35.71 13.09 -19.66
C SER A 10 35.26 11.79 -20.36
N THR A 11 35.41 10.62 -19.72
CA THR A 11 35.06 9.32 -20.32
C THR A 11 33.88 8.61 -19.66
N LEU A 12 33.25 9.22 -18.65
CA LEU A 12 32.06 8.67 -17.97
C LEU A 12 30.73 9.29 -18.39
N ILE A 13 30.71 10.16 -19.41
CA ILE A 13 29.49 10.83 -19.90
C ILE A 13 28.87 10.12 -21.12
N LEU A 14 29.43 9.00 -21.59
CA LEU A 14 29.02 8.36 -22.85
C LEU A 14 28.37 6.96 -22.73
N TYR A 15 27.97 6.54 -21.53
CA TYR A 15 27.20 5.30 -21.32
C TYR A 15 26.02 5.53 -20.37
N GLY A 16 25.05 6.34 -20.79
CA GLY A 16 23.80 6.54 -20.06
C GLY A 16 22.58 6.83 -20.92
N SER A 17 22.71 6.82 -22.25
CA SER A 17 21.64 7.10 -23.19
C SER A 17 21.35 5.87 -24.05
N ALA A 18 20.76 4.83 -23.43
CA ALA A 18 20.08 3.74 -24.13
C ALA A 18 19.34 2.85 -23.12
N PHE A 19 18.21 3.32 -22.60
CA PHE A 19 16.99 2.53 -22.36
C PHE A 19 15.87 3.41 -21.78
N LEU A 20 15.51 4.46 -22.51
CA LEU A 20 14.11 4.87 -22.55
C LEU A 20 13.53 4.12 -23.74
N GLU A 21 13.20 2.85 -23.52
CA GLU A 21 12.19 2.21 -24.34
C GLU A 21 10.89 2.91 -23.92
N GLU A 22 10.59 4.02 -24.59
CA GLU A 22 9.24 4.56 -24.68
C GLU A 22 8.39 3.42 -25.21
N THR A 23 7.77 2.67 -24.29
CA THR A 23 6.65 1.80 -24.63
C THR A 23 5.64 2.72 -25.31
N GLU A 24 5.48 2.52 -26.61
CA GLU A 24 4.54 3.24 -27.46
C GLU A 24 3.24 3.42 -26.67
N GLY A 25 2.86 4.69 -26.51
CA GLY A 25 1.71 5.11 -25.74
C GLY A 25 0.43 4.62 -26.41
N VAL A 26 0.07 3.37 -26.17
CA VAL A 26 -1.32 2.92 -26.32
C VAL A 26 -2.06 3.55 -25.16
N ASN A 27 -2.87 4.56 -25.45
CA ASN A 27 -3.84 5.09 -24.51
C ASN A 27 -4.67 3.91 -23.98
N PRO A 28 -4.67 3.61 -22.67
CA PRO A 28 -5.30 2.39 -22.13
C PRO A 28 -6.76 2.20 -22.55
N GLY A 29 -7.46 3.27 -22.95
CA GLY A 29 -8.83 3.20 -23.45
C GLY A 29 -9.01 2.64 -24.87
N GLU A 30 -7.94 2.45 -25.66
CA GLU A 30 -8.02 2.08 -27.09
C GLU A 30 -7.40 0.71 -27.43
N ARG A 31 -6.87 -0.02 -26.44
CA ARG A 31 -6.38 -1.38 -26.66
C ARG A 31 -7.55 -2.31 -27.00
N ILE A 32 -7.52 -2.93 -28.18
CA ILE A 32 -8.46 -3.98 -28.54
C ILE A 32 -7.89 -5.31 -28.03
N CYS A 33 -8.53 -5.87 -27.00
CA CYS A 33 -8.12 -7.13 -26.41
C CYS A 33 -8.80 -8.31 -27.11
N THR A 34 -8.05 -9.41 -27.26
CA THR A 34 -8.61 -10.68 -27.73
C THR A 34 -9.62 -11.24 -26.71
N PRO A 35 -10.55 -12.13 -27.12
CA PRO A 35 -11.50 -12.75 -26.19
C PRO A 35 -10.84 -13.46 -25.00
N ASP A 36 -9.65 -14.03 -25.20
CA ASP A 36 -8.90 -14.71 -24.14
C ASP A 36 -8.22 -13.72 -23.19
N GLU A 37 -7.66 -12.61 -23.70
CA GLU A 37 -7.17 -11.52 -22.86
C GLU A 37 -8.30 -10.89 -22.04
N GLU A 38 -9.48 -10.69 -22.63
CA GLU A 38 -10.64 -10.14 -21.92
C GLU A 38 -11.12 -11.10 -20.81
N ARG A 39 -11.12 -12.41 -21.07
CA ARG A 39 -11.44 -13.41 -20.04
C ARG A 39 -10.39 -13.42 -18.93
N ALA A 40 -9.11 -13.32 -19.26
CA ALA A 40 -8.03 -13.25 -18.29
C ALA A 40 -8.11 -11.97 -17.44
N ALA A 41 -8.37 -10.83 -18.07
CA ALA A 41 -8.58 -9.55 -17.41
C ALA A 41 -9.79 -9.57 -16.46
N GLN A 42 -10.89 -10.20 -16.84
CA GLN A 42 -12.04 -10.36 -15.95
C GLN A 42 -11.74 -11.26 -14.75
N SER A 43 -11.04 -12.39 -14.98
CA SER A 43 -10.56 -13.25 -13.88
C SER A 43 -9.62 -12.49 -12.94
N CYS A 44 -8.76 -11.64 -13.51
CA CYS A 44 -7.87 -10.75 -12.77
C CYS A 44 -8.62 -9.85 -11.80
N LYS A 45 -9.67 -9.17 -12.27
CA LYS A 45 -10.50 -8.26 -11.45
C LYS A 45 -11.15 -9.00 -10.28
N ASN A 46 -11.58 -10.23 -10.49
CA ASN A 46 -12.15 -11.05 -9.42
C ASN A 46 -11.10 -11.34 -8.34
N GLY A 47 -9.89 -11.75 -8.71
CA GLY A 47 -8.78 -11.96 -7.77
C GLY A 47 -8.37 -10.68 -7.02
N VAL A 48 -8.33 -9.53 -7.70
CA VAL A 48 -8.06 -8.21 -7.10
C VAL A 48 -9.16 -7.79 -6.12
N THR A 49 -10.41 -8.17 -6.39
CA THR A 49 -11.55 -7.91 -5.50
C THR A 49 -11.38 -8.67 -4.20
N VAL A 50 -11.02 -9.95 -4.26
CA VAL A 50 -10.74 -10.77 -3.08
C VAL A 50 -9.60 -10.17 -2.26
N LEU A 51 -8.49 -9.77 -2.91
CA LEU A 51 -7.35 -9.15 -2.22
C LEU A 51 -7.71 -7.78 -1.62
N SER A 52 -8.61 -7.02 -2.26
CA SER A 52 -9.12 -5.76 -1.70
C SER A 52 -10.00 -5.99 -0.47
N ALA A 53 -10.80 -7.04 -0.43
CA ALA A 53 -11.54 -7.43 0.77
C ALA A 53 -10.57 -7.87 1.89
N THR A 54 -9.47 -8.56 1.55
CA THR A 54 -8.40 -8.86 2.51
C THR A 54 -7.76 -7.58 3.08
N PHE A 55 -7.52 -6.56 2.25
CA PHE A 55 -7.04 -5.26 2.72
C PHE A 55 -7.98 -4.61 3.74
N GLU A 56 -9.30 -4.66 3.50
CA GLU A 56 -10.31 -4.13 4.42
C GLU A 56 -10.36 -4.93 5.73
N SER A 57 -10.25 -6.26 5.66
CA SER A 57 -10.13 -7.11 6.85
C SER A 57 -8.86 -6.83 7.66
N ILE A 58 -7.72 -6.64 6.99
CA ILE A 58 -6.43 -6.30 7.63
C ILE A 58 -6.52 -4.99 8.42
N GLN A 59 -7.35 -4.05 7.99
CA GLN A 59 -7.56 -2.78 8.67
C GLN A 59 -8.30 -2.88 10.01
N GLY A 60 -8.96 -4.01 10.30
CA GLY A 60 -9.69 -4.27 11.54
C GLY A 60 -9.08 -5.37 12.41
N GLN A 61 -8.08 -6.11 11.91
CA GLN A 61 -7.51 -7.29 12.57
C GLN A 61 -6.01 -7.14 12.88
N HIS A 62 -5.54 -5.90 13.08
CA HIS A 62 -4.12 -5.58 13.30
C HIS A 62 -3.43 -6.36 14.44
N GLU A 63 -4.21 -6.99 15.33
CA GLU A 63 -3.73 -7.80 16.47
C GLU A 63 -3.38 -9.25 16.11
N THR A 64 -3.97 -9.81 15.06
CA THR A 64 -3.91 -11.27 14.79
C THR A 64 -2.90 -11.66 13.71
N PHE A 65 -2.33 -10.69 12.99
CA PHE A 65 -1.41 -11.00 11.90
C PHE A 65 -0.12 -11.63 12.40
N THR A 66 0.26 -12.72 11.76
CA THR A 66 1.49 -13.45 12.00
C THR A 66 2.48 -13.21 10.87
N ALA A 67 3.75 -13.58 11.08
CA ALA A 67 4.75 -13.60 10.00
C ALA A 67 4.36 -14.57 8.87
N SER A 68 3.51 -15.57 9.11
CA SER A 68 3.00 -16.48 8.07
C SER A 68 2.03 -15.76 7.14
N ASP A 69 1.20 -14.86 7.67
CA ASP A 69 0.26 -14.06 6.87
C ASP A 69 1.01 -13.11 5.93
N HIS A 70 2.18 -12.61 6.35
CA HIS A 70 3.03 -11.78 5.51
C HIS A 70 3.45 -12.46 4.20
N ILE A 71 3.87 -13.72 4.26
CA ILE A 71 4.31 -14.47 3.07
C ILE A 71 3.15 -14.66 2.09
N GLY A 72 1.99 -15.07 2.60
CA GLY A 72 0.79 -15.23 1.78
C GLY A 72 0.32 -13.92 1.13
N ILE A 73 0.32 -12.83 1.90
CA ILE A 73 -0.06 -11.49 1.42
C ILE A 73 0.92 -10.99 0.35
N ASP A 74 2.23 -11.10 0.56
CA ASP A 74 3.24 -10.67 -0.41
C ASP A 74 3.10 -11.43 -1.73
N GLN A 75 2.90 -12.75 -1.68
CA GLN A 75 2.71 -13.56 -2.89
C GLN A 75 1.42 -13.23 -3.63
N ASN A 76 0.31 -13.03 -2.90
CA ASN A 76 -0.97 -12.63 -3.49
C ASN A 76 -0.87 -11.24 -4.13
N CYS A 77 -0.16 -10.31 -3.49
CA CYS A 77 0.11 -8.98 -4.02
C CYS A 77 0.93 -9.00 -5.30
N LYS A 78 2.03 -9.76 -5.34
CA LYS A 78 2.84 -9.94 -6.55
C LYS A 78 2.02 -10.49 -7.70
N THR A 79 1.21 -11.51 -7.43
CA THR A 79 0.35 -12.17 -8.42
C THR A 79 -0.69 -11.20 -8.98
N ALA A 80 -1.41 -10.50 -8.10
CA ALA A 80 -2.46 -9.57 -8.48
C ALA A 80 -1.90 -8.33 -9.22
N LEU A 81 -0.76 -7.80 -8.77
CA LEU A 81 -0.10 -6.68 -9.46
C LEU A 81 0.42 -7.05 -10.84
N ASN A 82 1.04 -8.22 -10.97
CA ASN A 82 1.47 -8.71 -12.27
C ASN A 82 0.28 -8.88 -13.21
N CYS A 83 -0.80 -9.45 -12.69
CA CYS A 83 -2.03 -9.65 -13.42
C CYS A 83 -2.64 -8.33 -13.93
N LEU A 84 -2.75 -7.28 -13.10
CA LEU A 84 -3.27 -5.99 -13.56
C LEU A 84 -2.36 -5.35 -14.60
N LYS A 85 -1.04 -5.35 -14.39
CA LYS A 85 -0.07 -4.76 -15.31
C LYS A 85 -0.14 -5.38 -16.71
N THR A 86 -0.25 -6.71 -16.80
CA THR A 86 -0.34 -7.42 -18.07
C THR A 86 -1.64 -7.11 -18.83
N ASN A 87 -2.71 -6.82 -18.10
CA ASN A 87 -4.06 -6.63 -18.66
C ASN A 87 -4.50 -5.16 -18.70
N VAL A 88 -3.59 -4.18 -18.55
CA VAL A 88 -3.93 -2.76 -18.72
C VAL A 88 -4.52 -2.54 -20.12
N GLY A 89 -5.67 -1.87 -20.14
CA GLY A 89 -6.47 -1.61 -21.33
C GLY A 89 -7.50 -2.68 -21.68
N CYS A 90 -7.48 -3.84 -21.02
CA CYS A 90 -8.53 -4.86 -21.13
C CYS A 90 -9.50 -4.78 -19.95
N SER A 91 -10.77 -5.16 -20.13
CA SER A 91 -11.81 -5.11 -19.07
C SER A 91 -11.88 -3.80 -18.27
N ARG A 92 -11.56 -2.67 -18.92
CA ARG A 92 -11.46 -1.34 -18.31
C ARG A 92 -10.44 -1.25 -17.17
N ILE A 93 -9.39 -2.08 -17.19
CA ILE A 93 -8.27 -1.97 -16.26
C ILE A 93 -7.43 -0.77 -16.68
N THR A 94 -7.25 0.14 -15.73
CA THR A 94 -6.50 1.40 -15.91
C THR A 94 -5.16 1.32 -15.17
N GLN A 95 -4.25 2.24 -15.50
CA GLN A 95 -3.04 2.43 -14.70
C GLN A 95 -3.36 2.86 -13.25
N GLU A 96 -4.49 3.56 -13.05
CA GLU A 96 -4.95 3.95 -11.72
C GLU A 96 -5.31 2.74 -10.85
N ASP A 97 -5.87 1.68 -11.45
CA ASP A 97 -6.16 0.43 -10.75
C ASP A 97 -4.87 -0.25 -10.29
N VAL A 98 -3.83 -0.27 -11.14
CA VAL A 98 -2.50 -0.80 -10.81
C VAL A 98 -1.89 -0.01 -9.65
N ASP A 99 -1.92 1.32 -9.73
CA ASP A 99 -1.33 2.20 -8.72
C ASP A 99 -2.08 2.10 -7.38
N LEU A 100 -3.41 1.99 -7.43
CA LEU A 100 -4.23 1.79 -6.24
C LEU A 100 -3.93 0.44 -5.58
N LEU A 101 -3.87 -0.65 -6.36
CA LEU A 101 -3.54 -1.96 -5.82
C LEU A 101 -2.13 -1.96 -5.23
N LYS A 102 -1.16 -1.30 -5.89
CA LYS A 102 0.22 -1.20 -5.37
C LYS A 102 0.24 -0.55 -4.00
N ARG A 103 -0.44 0.58 -3.83
CA ARG A 103 -0.55 1.26 -2.52
C ARG A 103 -1.21 0.37 -1.45
N LYS A 104 -2.25 -0.39 -1.81
CA LYS A 104 -2.89 -1.36 -0.90
C LYS A 104 -1.92 -2.49 -0.51
N CYS A 105 -1.17 -3.01 -1.48
CA CYS A 105 -0.19 -4.07 -1.26
C CYS A 105 0.97 -3.64 -0.39
N ASP A 106 1.58 -2.48 -0.68
CA ASP A 106 2.65 -1.90 0.13
C ASP A 106 2.21 -1.74 1.60
N TYR A 107 0.94 -1.40 1.83
CA TYR A 107 0.37 -1.33 3.17
C TYR A 107 0.29 -2.67 3.86
N MET A 108 -0.33 -3.66 3.22
CA MET A 108 -0.53 -4.99 3.83
C MET A 108 0.81 -5.63 4.14
N ILE A 109 1.78 -5.55 3.21
CA ILE A 109 3.14 -6.06 3.37
C ILE A 109 3.85 -5.35 4.53
N TYR A 110 3.77 -4.01 4.61
CA TYR A 110 4.38 -3.28 5.71
C TYR A 110 3.76 -3.64 7.05
N LEU A 111 2.43 -3.73 7.13
CA LEU A 111 1.73 -4.07 8.37
C LEU A 111 2.08 -5.44 8.91
N THR A 112 2.02 -6.47 8.05
CA THR A 112 2.24 -7.86 8.44
C THR A 112 3.72 -8.21 8.56
N GLY A 113 4.60 -7.39 7.99
CA GLY A 113 6.06 -7.53 8.09
C GLY A 113 6.70 -6.43 8.93
N GLY A 114 7.15 -5.35 8.29
CA GLY A 114 8.00 -4.32 8.91
C GLY A 114 7.42 -3.63 10.15
N PHE A 115 6.10 -3.47 10.23
CA PHE A 115 5.39 -2.86 11.36
C PHE A 115 5.03 -3.86 12.46
N TYR A 116 5.01 -5.16 12.16
CA TYR A 116 4.56 -6.20 13.08
C TYR A 116 5.27 -6.16 14.46
N PRO A 117 6.60 -5.99 14.56
CA PRO A 117 7.26 -5.86 15.86
C PRO A 117 6.76 -4.66 16.69
N CYS A 118 6.33 -3.58 16.03
CA CYS A 118 5.76 -2.42 16.69
C CYS A 118 4.31 -2.68 17.11
N SER A 119 3.49 -3.33 16.27
CA SER A 119 2.11 -3.64 16.63
C SER A 119 2.05 -4.52 17.88
N GLN A 120 2.94 -5.52 18.02
CA GLN A 120 3.02 -6.35 19.22
C GLN A 120 3.27 -5.53 20.50
N LYS A 121 4.16 -4.53 20.46
CA LYS A 121 4.40 -3.62 21.59
C LYS A 121 3.22 -2.69 21.87
N LEU A 122 2.47 -2.31 20.85
CA LEU A 122 1.29 -1.46 21.00
C LEU A 122 0.12 -2.22 21.65
N VAL A 123 0.00 -3.54 21.45
CA VAL A 123 -1.04 -4.36 22.11
C VAL A 123 -0.98 -4.19 23.64
N GLU A 124 0.20 -4.14 24.23
CA GLU A 124 0.39 -3.89 25.67
C GLU A 124 -0.17 -2.53 26.15
N ARG A 125 -0.28 -1.55 25.24
CA ARG A 125 -0.80 -0.20 25.52
C ARG A 125 -2.31 -0.09 25.30
N LYS A 126 -2.96 -1.12 24.76
CA LYS A 126 -4.40 -1.11 24.43
C LYS A 126 -5.29 -0.80 25.64
N ALA A 127 -4.96 -1.38 26.80
CA ALA A 127 -5.72 -1.18 28.04
C ALA A 127 -5.65 0.25 28.59
N THR A 128 -4.59 1.00 28.26
CA THR A 128 -4.29 2.31 28.87
C THR A 128 -4.35 3.47 27.88
N SER A 129 -4.42 3.19 26.57
CA SER A 129 -4.44 4.22 25.53
C SER A 129 -5.64 4.06 24.61
N ALA A 130 -6.58 5.00 24.71
CA ALA A 130 -7.78 5.03 23.87
C ALA A 130 -7.44 5.09 22.37
N CYS A 131 -6.37 5.78 21.96
CA CYS A 131 -6.00 5.87 20.55
C CYS A 131 -5.35 4.59 20.01
N VAL A 132 -4.67 3.83 20.88
CA VAL A 132 -4.16 2.49 20.52
C VAL A 132 -5.30 1.49 20.45
N ARG A 133 -6.23 1.54 21.40
CA ARG A 133 -7.46 0.76 21.33
C ARG A 133 -8.24 1.06 20.05
N ASN A 134 -8.45 2.33 19.71
CA ASN A 134 -9.11 2.74 18.47
C ASN A 134 -8.30 2.40 17.20
N PHE A 135 -7.00 2.14 17.31
CA PHE A 135 -6.18 1.70 16.18
C PHE A 135 -6.38 0.21 15.88
N PHE A 136 -6.59 -0.61 16.91
CA PHE A 136 -6.82 -2.05 16.78
C PHE A 136 -8.31 -2.41 16.63
N ASP A 137 -9.15 -1.88 17.53
CA ASP A 137 -10.58 -2.15 17.64
C ASP A 137 -11.37 -1.19 16.77
N ILE A 138 -11.00 -1.07 15.50
CA ILE A 138 -11.88 -0.43 14.52
C ILE A 138 -12.96 -1.47 14.20
N SER A 139 -13.73 -1.85 15.23
CA SER A 139 -14.88 -2.68 15.05
C SER A 139 -15.88 -1.90 14.23
N GLU A 140 -16.55 -2.61 13.34
CA GLU A 140 -17.76 -2.19 12.63
C GLU A 140 -18.93 -1.91 13.62
N GLU A 141 -18.70 -1.86 14.93
CA GLU A 141 -19.72 -1.76 15.99
C GLU A 141 -19.96 -0.35 16.53
N ARG A 142 -19.86 0.66 15.69
CA ARG A 142 -20.74 1.81 15.89
C ARG A 142 -21.41 2.10 14.58
N GLY A 143 -22.72 1.84 14.52
CA GLY A 143 -23.66 2.37 13.54
C GLY A 143 -23.67 3.90 13.60
N THR A 144 -22.52 4.46 13.26
CA THR A 144 -22.15 5.86 13.33
C THR A 144 -21.82 6.26 11.91
N SER A 145 -22.35 7.40 11.55
CA SER A 145 -22.22 8.02 10.25
C SER A 145 -20.76 8.03 9.76
N LYS A 146 -20.57 8.10 8.44
CA LYS A 146 -19.24 8.23 7.82
C LYS A 146 -18.45 9.38 8.45
N GLU A 147 -19.14 10.46 8.79
CA GLU A 147 -18.62 11.66 9.45
C GLU A 147 -17.98 11.33 10.81
N GLU A 148 -18.62 10.47 11.61
CA GLU A 148 -18.13 10.05 12.92
C GLU A 148 -16.90 9.14 12.81
N ILE A 149 -16.87 8.25 11.82
CA ILE A 149 -15.69 7.41 11.51
C ILE A 149 -14.51 8.31 11.13
N CYS A 150 -14.74 9.29 10.25
CA CYS A 150 -13.72 10.24 9.81
C CYS A 150 -13.22 11.13 10.95
N ALA A 151 -14.12 11.61 11.82
CA ALA A 151 -13.78 12.42 12.98
C ALA A 151 -12.94 11.63 13.99
N ALA A 152 -13.37 10.41 14.33
CA ALA A 152 -12.63 9.52 15.21
C ALA A 152 -11.23 9.22 14.66
N TRP A 153 -11.12 8.92 13.36
CA TRP A 153 -9.83 8.72 12.72
C TRP A 153 -8.94 9.95 12.88
N SER A 154 -9.41 11.12 12.43
CA SER A 154 -8.65 12.37 12.48
C SER A 154 -8.16 12.72 13.89
N GLN A 155 -9.03 12.61 14.90
CA GLN A 155 -8.73 12.93 16.30
C GLN A 155 -7.67 11.98 16.90
N ASN A 156 -7.68 10.70 16.51
CA ASN A 156 -6.73 9.71 17.00
C ASN A 156 -5.30 9.88 16.44
N ARG A 157 -5.13 10.63 15.35
CA ARG A 157 -3.85 10.75 14.62
C ARG A 157 -2.69 11.23 15.50
N ALA A 158 -2.92 12.31 16.27
CA ALA A 158 -1.87 12.92 17.07
C ALA A 158 -1.43 11.98 18.20
N CYS A 159 -2.40 11.37 18.90
CA CYS A 159 -2.14 10.41 19.96
C CYS A 159 -1.42 9.15 19.44
N LEU A 160 -1.88 8.58 18.32
CA LEU A 160 -1.24 7.41 17.74
C LEU A 160 0.19 7.72 17.27
N LYS A 161 0.40 8.88 16.64
CA LYS A 161 1.74 9.34 16.26
C LYS A 161 2.69 9.38 17.44
N TRP A 162 2.26 9.96 18.57
CA TRP A 162 3.11 10.05 19.75
C TRP A 162 3.38 8.68 20.35
N THR A 163 2.35 7.85 20.50
CA THR A 163 2.49 6.50 21.06
C THR A 163 3.42 5.61 20.21
N VAL A 164 3.29 5.60 18.88
CA VAL A 164 4.19 4.85 17.99
C VAL A 164 5.63 5.34 18.10
N ARG A 165 5.83 6.66 18.20
CA ARG A 165 7.17 7.24 18.32
C ARG A 165 7.84 6.90 19.64
N ASP A 166 7.08 6.81 20.71
CA ASP A 166 7.53 6.47 22.06
C ASP A 166 7.85 4.98 22.18
N VAL A 167 6.92 4.13 21.75
CA VAL A 167 7.01 2.67 21.92
C VAL A 167 7.95 2.01 20.91
N CYS A 168 7.98 2.50 19.67
CA CYS A 168 8.65 1.82 18.56
C CYS A 168 9.80 2.62 17.95
N SER A 169 9.58 3.92 17.72
CA SER A 169 10.52 4.98 17.30
C SER A 169 9.93 5.88 16.20
N ARG A 170 10.67 6.94 15.86
CA ARG A 170 10.30 7.88 14.79
C ARG A 170 10.23 7.24 13.40
N SER A 171 11.03 6.21 13.13
CA SER A 171 11.09 5.56 11.82
C SER A 171 9.81 4.76 11.51
N TYR A 172 9.25 4.07 12.51
CA TYR A 172 7.99 3.34 12.38
C TYR A 172 6.83 4.28 12.00
N TRP A 173 6.72 5.44 12.65
CA TRP A 173 5.68 6.42 12.28
C TRP A 173 5.91 7.00 10.88
N LYS A 174 7.16 7.31 10.50
CA LYS A 174 7.48 7.84 9.17
C LYS A 174 7.01 6.90 8.06
N GLN A 175 7.22 5.60 8.25
CA GLN A 175 6.80 4.55 7.31
C GLN A 175 5.29 4.27 7.40
N TYR A 176 4.67 4.38 8.57
CA TYR A 176 3.22 4.16 8.73
C TYR A 176 2.36 5.33 8.21
N LYS A 177 2.84 6.57 8.30
CA LYS A 177 2.09 7.80 7.95
C LYS A 177 1.44 7.80 6.55
N PRO A 178 2.10 7.35 5.46
CA PRO A 178 1.48 7.31 4.14
C PRO A 178 0.22 6.45 4.10
N PHE A 179 0.19 5.37 4.87
CA PHE A 179 -0.94 4.45 4.91
C PHE A 179 -2.12 4.98 5.73
N TRP A 180 -1.82 5.74 6.80
CA TRP A 180 -2.84 6.51 7.49
C TRP A 180 -3.59 7.45 6.53
N MET A 181 -2.85 8.10 5.62
CA MET A 181 -3.43 8.98 4.59
C MET A 181 -4.20 8.19 3.54
N LEU A 182 -3.68 7.04 3.10
CA LEU A 182 -4.37 6.15 2.16
C LEU A 182 -5.75 5.75 2.70
N ARG A 183 -5.84 5.36 3.98
CA ARG A 183 -7.13 5.01 4.61
C ARG A 183 -8.08 6.21 4.66
N TYR A 184 -7.58 7.38 5.05
CA TYR A 184 -8.38 8.61 5.07
C TYR A 184 -8.96 8.95 3.69
N GLN A 185 -8.19 8.74 2.62
CA GLN A 185 -8.64 8.90 1.23
C GLN A 185 -9.67 7.83 0.83
N LEU A 186 -9.43 6.56 1.17
CA LEU A 186 -10.33 5.45 0.83
C LEU A 186 -11.69 5.57 1.53
N LEU A 187 -11.71 6.03 2.77
CA LEU A 187 -12.94 6.34 3.51
C LEU A 187 -13.67 7.57 2.96
N LYS A 188 -13.09 8.29 1.98
CA LYS A 188 -13.60 9.55 1.42
C LYS A 188 -13.93 10.56 2.53
N CYS A 189 -13.06 10.64 3.53
CA CYS A 189 -13.14 11.66 4.57
C CYS A 189 -12.70 12.99 3.94
N THR A 190 -13.65 13.73 3.38
CA THR A 190 -13.46 15.04 2.74
C THR A 190 -14.45 16.01 3.31
#